data_AF-A0A2W1B916-F1
#
_entry.id   AF-A0A2W1B916-F1
#
_cell.length_a   1.000
_cell.length_b   1.000
_cell.length_c   1.000
_cell.angle_alpha   90.00
_cell.angle_beta   90.00
_cell.angle_gamma   90.00
#
_symmetry.space_group_name_H-M   'P 1'
#
loop_
_entity.id
_entity.type
_entity.pdbx_description
1 polymer ?
#
loop_
_entity_poly.entity_id
_entity_poly.type
_entity_poly.pdbx_seq_one_letter_code
_entity_poly.pdbx_strand_id
1 'polypeptide(L)'
;MKIKINDASKRSMRRAREKLKKDPVALEEKRKKDREYYHRKKSQEEMKTINDLSERQQRQLRNKWRKDAKLRKDRLKLLRETARFIDENPSNKFSQFIIIKIYFPGCSRPGCSCENLN
;
A
#
# COMPACT_ATOMS: atom_id res chain seq x y z
N MET A 1 -12.52 -1.61 8.66
CA MET A 1 -12.62 -2.38 7.40
C MET A 1 -11.43 -2.09 6.50
N LYS A 2 -10.66 -3.10 6.06
CA LYS A 2 -9.64 -2.93 5.00
C LYS A 2 -10.32 -3.21 3.65
N ILE A 3 -10.47 -2.19 2.81
CA ILE A 3 -11.01 -2.35 1.45
C ILE A 3 -9.99 -3.14 0.62
N LYS A 4 -10.30 -4.39 0.29
CA LYS A 4 -9.45 -5.21 -0.60
C LYS A 4 -9.74 -4.80 -2.05
N ILE A 5 -8.84 -4.04 -2.66
CA ILE A 5 -8.94 -3.68 -4.08
C ILE A 5 -8.67 -4.94 -4.91
N ASN A 6 -9.67 -5.38 -5.69
CA ASN A 6 -9.57 -6.54 -6.58
C ASN A 6 -8.55 -6.30 -7.71
N ASP A 7 -8.01 -7.37 -8.30
CA ASP A 7 -6.97 -7.24 -9.33
C ASP A 7 -7.48 -6.61 -10.62
N ALA A 8 -8.77 -6.74 -10.93
CA ALA A 8 -9.43 -6.05 -12.03
C ALA A 8 -9.38 -4.52 -11.87
N SER A 9 -9.67 -4.01 -10.67
CA SER A 9 -9.59 -2.58 -10.35
C SER A 9 -8.15 -2.06 -10.44
N LYS A 10 -7.16 -2.85 -9.99
CA LYS A 10 -5.74 -2.49 -10.15
C LYS A 10 -5.35 -2.36 -11.63
N ARG A 11 -5.78 -3.29 -12.48
CA ARG A 11 -5.52 -3.24 -13.94
C ARG A 11 -6.23 -2.05 -14.60
N SER A 12 -7.48 -1.78 -14.23
CA SER A 12 -8.23 -0.62 -14.71
C SER A 12 -7.54 0.70 -14.35
N MET A 13 -7.12 0.86 -13.09
CA MET A 13 -6.36 2.05 -12.65
C MET A 13 -5.02 2.21 -13.38
N ARG A 14 -4.31 1.12 -13.68
CA ARG A 14 -3.08 1.18 -14.49
C ARG A 14 -3.36 1.71 -15.89
N ARG A 15 -4.36 1.14 -16.58
CA ARG A 15 -4.78 1.58 -17.92
C ARG A 15 -5.20 3.06 -17.92
N ALA A 16 -5.95 3.50 -16.92
CA ALA A 16 -6.35 4.90 -16.78
C ALA A 16 -5.14 5.85 -16.63
N ARG A 17 -4.13 5.46 -15.82
CA ARG A 17 -2.89 6.23 -15.67
C ARG A 17 -2.07 6.28 -16.95
N GLU A 18 -1.99 5.18 -17.67
CA GLU A 18 -1.29 5.11 -18.96
C GLU A 18 -1.99 5.95 -20.03
N LYS A 19 -3.33 5.89 -20.11
CA LYS A 19 -4.11 6.74 -21.02
C LYS A 19 -3.88 8.22 -20.75
N LEU A 20 -3.90 8.61 -19.47
CA LEU A 20 -3.64 10.00 -19.07
C LEU A 20 -2.20 10.46 -19.39
N LYS A 21 -1.21 9.57 -19.36
CA LYS A 21 0.17 9.93 -19.73
C LYS A 21 0.36 10.15 -21.22
N LYS A 22 -0.45 9.48 -22.06
CA LYS A 22 -0.38 9.59 -23.52
C LYS A 22 -0.99 10.88 -24.05
N ASP A 23 -1.90 11.49 -23.29
CA ASP A 23 -2.53 12.76 -23.64
C ASP A 23 -1.92 13.91 -22.81
N PRO A 24 -1.05 14.74 -23.41
CA PRO A 24 -0.37 15.82 -22.68
C PRO A 24 -1.32 16.90 -22.19
N VAL A 25 -2.41 17.18 -22.91
CA VAL A 25 -3.39 18.23 -22.55
C VAL A 25 -4.18 17.80 -21.33
N ALA A 26 -4.72 16.58 -21.35
CA ALA A 26 -5.45 16.04 -20.19
C ALA A 26 -4.56 15.91 -18.94
N LEU A 27 -3.27 15.61 -19.10
CA LEU A 27 -2.32 15.58 -18.00
C LEU A 27 -2.08 16.96 -17.39
N GLU A 28 -1.95 17.99 -18.23
CA GLU A 28 -1.74 19.37 -17.78
C GLU A 28 -2.97 19.90 -17.04
N GLU A 29 -4.17 19.68 -17.56
CA GLU A 29 -5.42 20.05 -16.90
C GLU A 29 -5.55 19.39 -15.53
N LYS A 30 -5.19 18.10 -15.42
CA LYS A 30 -5.20 17.42 -14.13
C LYS A 30 -4.21 18.04 -13.16
N ARG A 31 -2.98 18.32 -13.61
CA ARG A 31 -1.97 19.00 -12.78
C ARG A 31 -2.43 20.39 -12.34
N LYS A 32 -3.17 21.10 -13.19
CA LYS A 32 -3.77 22.39 -12.84
C LYS A 32 -4.82 22.22 -11.74
N LYS A 33 -5.76 21.28 -11.90
CA LYS A 33 -6.78 20.94 -10.89
C LYS A 33 -6.16 20.51 -9.55
N ASP A 34 -5.10 19.69 -9.59
CA ASP A 34 -4.39 19.24 -8.39
C ASP A 34 -3.72 20.43 -7.67
N ARG A 35 -3.13 21.38 -8.42
CA ARG A 35 -2.57 22.63 -7.88
C ARG A 35 -3.64 23.51 -7.26
N GLU A 36 -4.75 23.74 -7.96
CA GLU A 36 -5.89 24.52 -7.46
C GLU A 36 -6.46 23.91 -6.18
N TYR A 37 -6.63 22.58 -6.14
CA TYR A 37 -7.06 21.86 -4.95
C TYR A 37 -6.10 22.08 -3.78
N TYR A 38 -4.79 21.96 -4.02
CA TYR A 38 -3.77 22.19 -3.00
C TYR A 38 -3.84 23.63 -2.45
N HIS A 39 -3.89 24.64 -3.32
CA HIS A 39 -3.99 26.04 -2.89
C HIS A 39 -5.26 26.30 -2.08
N ARG A 40 -6.41 25.77 -2.52
CA ARG A 40 -7.68 25.88 -1.80
C ARG A 40 -7.63 25.23 -0.41
N LYS A 41 -7.03 24.04 -0.29
CA LYS A 41 -6.92 23.35 1.00
C LYS A 41 -5.88 23.98 1.92
N LYS A 42 -4.83 24.56 1.36
CA LYS A 42 -3.85 25.35 2.11
C LYS A 42 -4.47 26.64 2.65
N SER A 43 -5.28 27.35 1.85
CA SER A 43 -5.96 28.57 2.31
C SER A 43 -7.04 28.29 3.36
N GLN A 44 -7.61 27.09 3.38
CA GLN A 44 -8.59 26.65 4.38
C GLN A 44 -7.93 26.11 5.69
N GLU A 45 -6.59 26.18 5.82
CA GLU A 45 -5.82 25.57 6.94
C GLU A 45 -6.01 24.05 7.14
N GLU A 46 -6.72 23.38 6.25
CA GLU A 46 -6.97 21.93 6.29
C GLU A 46 -5.73 21.11 5.91
N MET A 47 -4.73 21.74 5.29
CA MET A 47 -3.48 21.10 4.89
C MET A 47 -2.27 21.82 5.50
N LYS A 48 -1.72 21.25 6.58
CA LYS A 48 -0.50 21.72 7.24
C LYS A 48 0.72 20.97 6.72
N THR A 49 1.76 21.71 6.34
CA THR A 49 3.07 21.13 6.06
C THR A 49 3.81 20.84 7.37
N ILE A 50 4.91 20.07 7.31
CA ILE A 50 5.70 19.80 8.51
C ILE A 50 6.25 21.10 9.14
N ASN A 51 6.55 22.11 8.32
CA ASN A 51 7.09 23.38 8.79
C ASN A 51 6.04 24.20 9.55
N ASP A 52 4.75 23.98 9.25
CA ASP A 52 3.63 24.65 9.92
C ASP A 52 3.29 24.00 11.27
N LEU A 53 3.97 22.91 11.64
CA LEU A 53 3.79 22.21 12.90
C LEU A 53 4.80 22.69 13.95
N SER A 54 4.40 22.67 15.22
CA SER A 54 5.32 22.89 16.34
C SER A 54 6.47 21.86 16.34
N GLU A 55 7.63 22.22 16.90
CA GLU A 55 8.80 21.33 16.95
C GLU A 55 8.48 19.95 17.57
N ARG A 56 7.64 19.94 18.61
CA ARG A 56 7.18 18.70 19.26
C ARG A 56 6.39 17.81 18.29
N GLN A 57 5.47 18.39 17.53
CA GLN A 57 4.69 17.68 16.51
C GLN A 57 5.57 17.23 15.34
N GLN A 58 6.51 18.07 14.89
CA GLN A 58 7.49 17.69 13.89
C GLN A 58 8.30 16.47 14.35
N ARG A 59 8.77 16.47 15.61
CA ARG A 59 9.51 15.35 16.19
C ARG A 59 8.68 14.07 16.23
N GLN A 60 7.42 14.15 16.66
CA GLN A 60 6.50 13.02 16.67
C GLN A 60 6.29 12.45 15.26
N LEU A 61 6.09 13.32 14.27
CA LEU A 61 5.91 12.93 12.88
C LEU A 61 7.17 12.25 12.31
N ARG A 62 8.36 12.82 12.55
CA ARG A 62 9.65 12.24 12.13
C ARG A 62 9.89 10.88 12.80
N ASN A 63 9.54 10.73 14.08
CA ASN A 63 9.64 9.45 14.77
C ASN A 63 8.70 8.40 14.18
N LYS A 64 7.48 8.79 13.83
CA LYS A 64 6.54 7.91 13.12
C LYS A 64 7.12 7.47 11.77
N TRP A 65 7.65 8.40 10.97
CA TRP A 65 8.28 8.07 9.69
C TRP A 65 9.45 7.09 9.83
N ARG A 66 10.30 7.26 10.85
CA ARG A 66 11.39 6.33 11.15
C ARG A 66 10.87 4.93 11.48
N LYS A 67 9.82 4.83 12.31
CA LYS A 67 9.19 3.54 12.65
C LYS A 67 8.58 2.87 11.42
N ASP A 68 7.83 3.60 10.62
CA ASP A 68 7.19 3.09 9.41
C ASP A 68 8.24 2.64 8.37
N ALA A 69 9.33 3.38 8.22
CA ALA A 69 10.45 3.02 7.36
C ALA A 69 11.14 1.73 7.81
N LYS A 70 11.37 1.58 9.13
CA LYS A 70 11.92 0.34 9.71
C LYS A 70 10.99 -0.85 9.46
N LEU A 71 9.71 -0.71 9.78
CA LEU A 71 8.70 -1.75 9.53
C LEU A 71 8.65 -2.17 8.05
N ARG A 72 8.73 -1.21 7.13
CA ARG A 72 8.79 -1.49 5.70
C ARG A 72 10.05 -2.26 5.33
N LYS A 73 11.22 -1.86 5.84
CA LYS A 73 12.50 -2.54 5.58
C LYS A 73 12.46 -3.98 6.09
N ASP A 74 11.99 -4.19 7.32
CA ASP A 74 11.91 -5.51 7.94
C ASP A 74 10.94 -6.42 7.17
N ARG A 75 9.78 -5.88 6.76
CA ARG A 75 8.84 -6.61 5.91
C ARG A 75 9.46 -7.01 4.56
N LEU A 76 10.22 -6.12 3.93
CA LEU A 76 10.90 -6.43 2.67
C LEU A 76 12.01 -7.47 2.86
N LYS A 77 12.73 -7.44 3.99
CA LYS A 77 13.73 -8.46 4.35
C LYS A 77 13.07 -9.83 4.49
N LEU A 78 11.99 -9.90 5.26
CA LEU A 78 11.22 -11.13 5.45
C LEU A 78 10.71 -11.69 4.10
N LEU A 79 10.13 -10.83 3.25
CA LEU A 79 9.66 -11.26 1.93
C LEU A 79 10.78 -11.83 1.06
N ARG A 80 11.98 -11.25 1.11
CA ARG A 80 13.15 -11.76 0.37
C ARG A 80 13.63 -13.10 0.92
N GLU A 81 13.68 -13.25 2.24
CA GLU A 81 14.08 -14.49 2.90
C GLU A 81 13.08 -15.61 2.61
N THR A 82 11.77 -15.31 2.67
CA THR A 82 10.74 -16.27 2.29
C THR A 82 10.79 -16.65 0.81
N ALA A 83 11.09 -15.70 -0.08
CA ALA A 83 11.24 -16.00 -1.50
C ALA A 83 12.44 -16.94 -1.74
N ARG A 84 13.60 -16.65 -1.13
CA ARG A 84 14.77 -17.54 -1.20
C ARG A 84 14.48 -18.94 -0.69
N PHE A 85 13.79 -19.04 0.46
CA PHE A 85 13.43 -20.34 1.03
C PHE A 85 12.53 -21.17 0.10
N ILE A 86 11.60 -20.52 -0.61
CA ILE A 86 10.73 -21.18 -1.60
C ILE A 86 11.56 -21.64 -2.80
N ASP A 87 12.44 -20.79 -3.32
CA ASP A 87 13.30 -21.11 -4.46
C ASP A 87 14.24 -22.30 -4.15
N GLU A 88 14.74 -22.37 -2.91
CA GLU A 88 15.60 -23.46 -2.43
C GLU A 88 14.83 -24.77 -2.14
N ASN A 89 13.51 -24.70 -1.89
CA ASN A 89 12.69 -25.86 -1.51
C ASN A 89 11.35 -25.93 -2.29
N PRO A 90 11.39 -26.14 -3.61
CA PRO A 90 10.20 -26.04 -4.47
C PRO A 90 9.17 -27.17 -4.29
N SER A 91 9.56 -28.31 -3.72
CA SER A 91 8.67 -29.48 -3.53
C SER A 91 7.86 -29.46 -2.24
N ASN A 92 8.13 -28.52 -1.33
CA ASN A 92 7.54 -28.53 0.00
C ASN A 92 6.14 -27.87 -0.03
N LYS A 93 5.07 -28.67 -0.07
CA LYS A 93 3.66 -28.20 -0.08
C LYS A 93 3.28 -27.34 1.14
N PHE A 94 4.02 -27.43 2.25
CA PHE A 94 3.85 -26.57 3.43
C PHE A 94 4.32 -25.12 3.19
N SER A 95 5.24 -24.90 2.25
CA SER A 95 5.74 -23.56 1.90
C SER A 95 4.62 -22.65 1.37
N GLN A 96 3.63 -23.22 0.66
CA GLN A 96 2.48 -22.48 0.14
C GLN A 96 1.53 -21.98 1.24
N PHE A 97 1.46 -22.66 2.39
CA PHE A 97 0.57 -22.29 3.50
C PHE A 97 1.12 -21.15 4.38
N ILE A 98 2.45 -21.05 4.52
CA ILE A 98 3.12 -19.97 5.27
C ILE A 98 2.93 -18.62 4.55
N ILE A 99 2.90 -18.62 3.21
CA ILE A 99 2.62 -17.45 2.37
C ILE A 99 1.27 -16.81 2.75
N ILE A 100 0.25 -17.62 3.04
CA ILE A 100 -1.11 -17.14 3.37
C ILE A 100 -1.13 -16.41 4.72
N LYS A 101 -0.43 -16.90 5.75
CA LYS A 101 -0.40 -16.25 7.07
C LYS A 101 0.39 -14.95 7.11
N ILE A 102 1.49 -14.85 6.34
CA ILE A 102 2.30 -13.62 6.24
C ILE A 102 1.56 -12.52 5.43
N TYR A 103 0.74 -12.90 4.44
CA TYR A 103 -0.07 -11.96 3.67
C TYR A 103 -1.44 -11.65 4.30
N PHE A 104 -2.03 -12.55 5.10
CA PHE A 104 -3.32 -12.39 5.77
C PHE A 104 -3.26 -12.93 7.21
N PRO A 105 -2.96 -12.08 8.22
CA PRO A 105 -2.82 -12.52 9.61
C PRO A 105 -4.15 -12.91 10.30
N GLY A 106 -5.24 -13.14 9.55
CA GLY A 106 -6.57 -13.47 10.05
C GLY A 106 -7.08 -14.88 9.72
N CYS A 107 -6.36 -15.67 8.92
CA CYS A 107 -6.73 -17.06 8.63
C CYS A 107 -5.95 -18.01 9.53
N SER A 108 -6.43 -18.15 10.75
CA SER A 108 -5.92 -19.13 11.71
C SER A 108 -7.10 -19.92 12.28
N ARG A 109 -7.59 -20.93 11.54
CA ARG A 109 -8.22 -22.09 12.18
C ARG A 109 -8.13 -23.32 11.26
N PRO A 110 -7.47 -24.41 11.70
CA PRO A 110 -7.72 -25.72 11.12
C PRO A 110 -9.13 -26.13 11.52
N GLY A 111 -10.00 -26.43 10.54
CA GLY A 111 -11.40 -26.80 10.77
C GLY A 111 -12.47 -25.82 10.25
N CYS A 112 -12.13 -24.79 9.47
CA CYS A 112 -13.15 -24.15 8.63
C CYS A 112 -13.45 -25.08 7.45
N SER A 113 -14.50 -25.90 7.59
CA SER A 113 -15.17 -26.51 6.45
C SER A 113 -15.65 -25.39 5.52
N CYS A 114 -15.03 -25.29 4.34
CA CYS A 114 -15.67 -24.67 3.20
C CYS A 114 -16.68 -25.67 2.65
N GLU A 115 -17.73 -25.97 3.42
CA GLU A 115 -18.92 -26.61 2.88
C GLU A 115 -19.89 -25.53 2.42
N ASN A 116 -20.50 -25.80 1.27
CA ASN A 116 -21.51 -25.03 0.53
C ASN A 116 -20.96 -24.04 -0.51
N LEU A 117 -20.38 -24.64 -1.56
CA LEU A 117 -20.77 -24.31 -2.93
C LEU A 117 -22.21 -24.81 -3.16
N ASN A 118 -23.18 -23.90 -3.05
CA ASN A 118 -24.31 -23.73 -3.97
C ASN A 118 -24.92 -22.35 -3.71
#